data_AF-A0A1U7EEZ3-F1
#
_entry.id   AF-A0A1U7EEZ3-F1
#
_cell.length_a   1.000
_cell.length_b   1.000
_cell.length_c   1.000
_cell.angle_alpha   90.00
_cell.angle_beta   90.00
_cell.angle_gamma   90.00
#
_symmetry.space_group_name_H-M   'P 1'
#
loop_
_entity.id
_entity.type
_entity.pdbx_description
1 polymer ?
#
loop_
_entity_poly.entity_id
_entity_poly.type
_entity_poly.pdbx_seq_one_letter_code
_entity_poly.pdbx_strand_id
1 'polypeptide(L)'
;MNMKKSLLSLLSMMSAATLLAACGGSDPDASSGNDGGETADAGTVYYLNFKPEIADAIEDLAEAYTEETGIEVKMVTAASGTYEQTLKTEITKSAPPTVFFINGPIGYNNWKDYTLDLSKTDLYSWLVDKDLAITEDLSVYGLPITVEGYGIIYNNAIMETYFASANKKTDYTSVDDINNFDALKAVVEDMTALKDELGIEGVFSSTSLASGEQWRFQTHLANLPIYYEYKDKDVDSLSEIDFTHSKEYQNIFDLYLNNSTTAPGLLGSKTTTDSMTEFALGKSAMVQNGNWGWGQISGTEGNVVNEEDVNFMPIYIGAEGEESQGLAIGTENFLAINSQAAEEDIQASIDFVEWMYSSETGKDYVINEFGFIPTFNSFTEDEFPTDPLAQDVLASMNDEMQYSVPWSFTTFPSEQFKDDFGSALLMYAQEQATWDEVTETVIESWAREASLTQ
;
A
#
# COMPACT_ATOMS: atom_id res chain seq x y z
N MET A 1 7.63 -22.37 60.62
CA MET A 1 6.83 -23.58 60.35
C MET A 1 7.06 -23.94 58.89
N ASN A 2 7.99 -24.89 58.67
CA ASN A 2 8.32 -25.77 57.52
C ASN A 2 8.10 -25.24 56.08
N MET A 3 9.16 -24.85 55.35
CA MET A 3 10.06 -25.65 54.45
C MET A 3 9.40 -26.04 53.10
N LYS A 4 9.71 -25.42 51.95
CA LYS A 4 10.90 -25.47 51.04
C LYS A 4 11.06 -26.74 50.17
N LYS A 5 11.26 -26.49 48.85
CA LYS A 5 11.92 -27.27 47.76
C LYS A 5 11.01 -28.22 46.96
N SER A 6 10.81 -27.99 45.65
CA SER A 6 11.65 -28.34 44.48
C SER A 6 11.76 -29.84 44.24
N LEU A 7 11.45 -30.33 43.02
CA LEU A 7 12.34 -31.18 42.22
C LEU A 7 11.75 -31.47 40.81
N LEU A 8 12.58 -31.24 39.78
CA LEU A 8 12.57 -31.94 38.49
C LEU A 8 13.05 -33.39 38.66
N SER A 9 12.55 -34.32 37.83
CA SER A 9 13.29 -35.45 37.23
C SER A 9 12.37 -36.12 36.19
N LEU A 10 12.65 -36.04 34.89
CA LEU A 10 13.43 -37.02 34.10
C LEU A 10 13.04 -38.49 34.38
N LEU A 11 12.43 -39.14 33.37
CA LEU A 11 12.78 -40.51 33.00
C LEU A 11 12.50 -40.77 31.51
N SER A 12 13.53 -41.31 30.88
CA SER A 12 13.65 -41.76 29.49
C SER A 12 13.50 -43.28 29.44
N MET A 13 12.87 -43.84 28.39
CA MET A 13 13.12 -45.16 27.76
C MET A 13 11.87 -45.55 26.93
N MET A 14 11.92 -45.73 25.62
CA MET A 14 12.61 -46.73 24.79
C MET A 14 11.63 -47.84 24.31
N SER A 15 11.68 -48.09 23.01
CA SER A 15 11.25 -49.32 22.29
C SER A 15 9.78 -49.40 21.86
N ALA A 16 9.39 -50.06 20.78
CA ALA A 16 10.00 -50.51 19.52
C ALA A 16 8.87 -51.24 18.76
N ALA A 17 8.89 -51.12 17.43
CA ALA A 17 8.69 -52.19 16.46
C ALA A 17 7.43 -53.10 16.48
N THR A 18 6.70 -52.98 15.36
CA THR A 18 6.38 -54.04 14.37
C THR A 18 5.16 -54.96 14.50
N LEU A 19 4.68 -55.30 13.29
CA LEU A 19 3.87 -56.45 12.83
C LEU A 19 2.35 -56.17 12.78
N LEU A 20 1.69 -56.32 11.64
CA LEU A 20 1.59 -57.58 10.90
C LEU A 20 1.57 -57.42 9.37
N ALA A 21 2.27 -58.36 8.75
CA ALA A 21 2.38 -58.57 7.32
C ALA A 21 1.40 -59.65 6.83
N ALA A 22 1.20 -59.62 5.50
CA ALA A 22 1.18 -60.75 4.57
C ALA A 22 -0.04 -61.69 4.52
N CYS A 23 -0.61 -61.76 3.30
CA CYS A 23 -0.77 -62.93 2.41
C CYS A 23 -1.70 -62.47 1.26
N GLY A 24 -1.40 -62.48 -0.04
CA GLY A 24 -0.40 -63.20 -0.82
C GLY A 24 -1.01 -64.44 -1.52
N GLY A 25 -1.42 -64.33 -2.80
CA GLY A 25 -1.62 -65.48 -3.70
C GLY A 25 -2.66 -65.38 -4.85
N SER A 26 -2.18 -64.96 -6.04
CA SER A 26 -2.45 -65.40 -7.46
C SER A 26 -3.59 -66.41 -7.75
N ASP A 27 -4.42 -66.33 -8.81
CA ASP A 27 -4.16 -66.18 -10.28
C ASP A 27 -5.54 -66.03 -11.06
N PRO A 28 -5.66 -66.03 -12.41
CA PRO A 28 -5.68 -64.88 -13.35
C PRO A 28 -7.01 -64.67 -14.16
N ASP A 29 -7.02 -63.59 -14.95
CA ASP A 29 -7.83 -63.33 -16.17
C ASP A 29 -9.23 -62.67 -16.03
N ALA A 30 -9.31 -61.36 -16.34
CA ALA A 30 -10.37 -60.72 -17.13
C ALA A 30 -10.01 -59.24 -17.40
N SER A 31 -9.85 -58.90 -18.67
CA SER A 31 -9.70 -57.53 -19.15
C SER A 31 -10.95 -56.69 -18.91
N SER A 32 -10.78 -55.50 -18.34
CA SER A 32 -11.53 -54.32 -18.77
C SER A 32 -10.65 -53.10 -18.51
N GLY A 33 -10.16 -52.49 -19.59
CA GLY A 33 -9.42 -51.24 -19.52
C GLY A 33 -10.27 -50.18 -18.85
N ASN A 34 -9.67 -49.50 -17.87
CA ASN A 34 -10.02 -48.13 -17.57
C ASN A 34 -8.76 -47.32 -17.86
N ASP A 35 -8.82 -46.63 -18.99
CA ASP A 35 -7.87 -45.62 -19.43
C ASP A 35 -8.00 -44.45 -18.43
N GLY A 36 -7.36 -44.60 -17.28
CA GLY A 36 -7.11 -43.49 -16.36
C GLY A 36 -5.96 -42.72 -16.95
N GLY A 37 -6.27 -41.76 -17.82
CA GLY A 37 -5.29 -40.81 -18.33
C GLY A 37 -4.54 -40.21 -17.14
N GLU A 38 -3.23 -40.48 -17.09
CA GLU A 38 -2.30 -39.66 -16.35
C GLU A 38 -2.50 -38.22 -16.83
N THR A 39 -3.14 -37.40 -15.99
CA THR A 39 -2.98 -35.95 -16.07
C THR A 39 -1.48 -35.70 -15.91
N ALA A 40 -0.82 -35.38 -17.02
CA ALA A 40 0.53 -34.85 -17.02
C ALA A 40 0.62 -33.72 -15.98
N ASP A 41 1.74 -33.64 -15.25
CA ASP A 41 2.03 -32.66 -14.19
C ASP A 41 1.48 -31.28 -14.54
N ALA A 42 0.32 -30.92 -13.97
CA ALA A 42 -0.36 -29.66 -14.26
C ALA A 42 0.26 -28.45 -13.52
N GLY A 43 1.39 -28.67 -12.84
CA GLY A 43 1.98 -27.71 -11.92
C GLY A 43 1.09 -27.43 -10.70
N THR A 44 1.65 -26.69 -9.74
CA THR A 44 0.94 -26.15 -8.58
C THR A 44 1.32 -24.69 -8.39
N VAL A 45 0.41 -23.92 -7.81
CA VAL A 45 0.67 -22.51 -7.49
C VAL A 45 0.91 -22.38 -5.99
N TYR A 46 2.00 -21.75 -5.60
CA TYR A 46 2.21 -21.28 -4.24
C TYR A 46 2.33 -19.76 -4.25
N TYR A 47 1.25 -19.09 -3.83
CA TYR A 47 1.14 -17.65 -3.78
C TYR A 47 1.39 -17.12 -2.37
N LEU A 48 2.43 -16.30 -2.19
CA LEU A 48 2.71 -15.59 -0.95
C LEU A 48 2.15 -14.17 -0.99
N ASN A 49 0.97 -13.99 -0.40
CA ASN A 49 0.24 -12.73 -0.36
C ASN A 49 0.88 -11.71 0.60
N PHE A 50 1.01 -10.47 0.13
CA PHE A 50 1.52 -9.32 0.89
C PHE A 50 0.45 -8.63 1.74
N LYS A 51 -0.81 -8.64 1.29
CA LYS A 51 -1.91 -7.82 1.83
C LYS A 51 -2.76 -8.62 2.83
N PRO A 52 -2.48 -8.57 4.16
CA PRO A 52 -3.28 -9.28 5.16
C PRO A 52 -4.76 -8.87 5.18
N GLU A 53 -5.08 -7.67 4.70
CA GLU A 53 -6.45 -7.16 4.62
C GLU A 53 -7.36 -7.93 3.66
N ILE A 54 -6.79 -8.62 2.65
CA ILE A 54 -7.53 -9.45 1.68
C ILE A 54 -7.33 -10.95 1.90
N ALA A 55 -6.81 -11.37 3.06
CA ALA A 55 -6.41 -12.77 3.29
C ALA A 55 -7.55 -13.77 3.04
N ASP A 56 -8.74 -13.49 3.57
CA ASP A 56 -9.91 -14.37 3.39
C ASP A 56 -10.36 -14.37 1.92
N ALA A 57 -10.44 -13.20 1.29
CA ALA A 57 -10.89 -13.07 -0.10
C ALA A 57 -9.93 -13.72 -1.11
N ILE A 58 -8.61 -13.65 -0.88
CA ILE A 58 -7.63 -14.26 -1.78
C ILE A 58 -7.56 -15.79 -1.61
N GLU A 59 -7.88 -16.30 -0.41
CA GLU A 59 -8.10 -17.73 -0.19
C GLU A 59 -9.35 -18.22 -0.95
N ASP A 60 -10.46 -17.47 -0.89
CA ASP A 60 -11.67 -17.78 -1.66
C ASP A 60 -11.41 -17.77 -3.18
N LEU A 61 -10.63 -16.81 -3.69
CA LEU A 61 -10.22 -16.77 -5.10
C LEU A 61 -9.42 -18.03 -5.51
N ALA A 62 -8.53 -18.50 -4.64
CA ALA A 62 -7.74 -19.71 -4.88
C ALA A 62 -8.62 -20.97 -4.95
N GLU A 63 -9.65 -21.06 -4.09
CA GLU A 63 -10.64 -22.13 -4.14
C GLU A 63 -11.45 -22.08 -5.44
N ALA A 64 -11.90 -20.90 -5.86
CA ALA A 64 -12.64 -20.72 -7.11
C ALA A 64 -11.83 -21.17 -8.35
N TYR A 65 -10.56 -20.78 -8.44
CA TYR A 65 -9.67 -21.22 -9.51
C TYR A 65 -9.45 -22.74 -9.50
N THR A 66 -9.26 -23.32 -8.31
CA THR A 66 -9.07 -24.76 -8.14
C THR A 66 -10.32 -25.53 -8.57
N GLU A 67 -11.53 -25.03 -8.26
CA GLU A 67 -12.79 -25.65 -8.69
C GLU A 67 -12.96 -25.58 -10.23
N GLU A 68 -12.58 -24.47 -10.86
CA GLU A 68 -12.71 -24.28 -12.31
C GLU A 68 -11.69 -25.11 -13.12
N THR A 69 -10.44 -25.16 -12.64
CA THR A 69 -9.32 -25.69 -13.44
C THR A 69 -8.79 -27.04 -12.97
N GLY A 70 -9.01 -27.38 -11.69
CA GLY A 70 -8.40 -28.54 -11.03
C GLY A 70 -6.93 -28.36 -10.63
N ILE A 71 -6.33 -27.18 -10.83
CA ILE A 71 -4.96 -26.85 -10.41
C ILE A 71 -4.99 -26.38 -8.96
N GLU A 72 -4.19 -27.00 -8.09
CA GLU A 72 -4.12 -26.60 -6.68
C GLU A 72 -3.37 -25.27 -6.50
N VAL A 73 -3.99 -24.36 -5.76
CA VAL A 73 -3.40 -23.08 -5.36
C VAL A 73 -3.26 -23.03 -3.84
N LYS A 74 -2.02 -23.00 -3.37
CA LYS A 74 -1.68 -22.77 -1.97
C LYS A 74 -1.51 -21.28 -1.73
N MET A 75 -2.38 -20.72 -0.89
CA MET A 75 -2.27 -19.35 -0.38
C MET A 75 -1.56 -19.31 0.97
N VAL A 76 -0.61 -18.39 1.13
CA VAL A 76 -0.07 -18.00 2.44
C VAL A 76 -0.05 -16.49 2.50
N THR A 77 -0.59 -15.94 3.58
CA THR A 77 -0.58 -14.49 3.81
C THR A 77 0.40 -14.15 4.92
N ALA A 78 1.31 -13.20 4.67
CA ALA A 78 2.18 -12.68 5.72
C ALA A 78 1.39 -11.79 6.68
N ALA A 79 1.81 -11.75 7.95
CA ALA A 79 1.26 -10.76 8.88
C ALA A 79 1.73 -9.35 8.52
N SER A 80 0.95 -8.34 8.90
CA SER A 80 1.27 -6.93 8.65
C SER A 80 2.69 -6.59 9.12
N GLY A 81 3.48 -5.98 8.24
CA GLY A 81 4.87 -5.59 8.51
C GLY A 81 5.87 -6.76 8.58
N THR A 82 5.46 -8.01 8.34
CA THR A 82 6.36 -9.18 8.41
C THR A 82 6.67 -9.81 7.05
N TYR A 83 6.23 -9.21 5.94
CA TYR A 83 6.32 -9.84 4.61
C TYR A 83 7.73 -10.29 4.24
N GLU A 84 8.72 -9.39 4.32
CA GLU A 84 10.11 -9.70 4.00
C GLU A 84 10.70 -10.83 4.86
N GLN A 85 10.34 -10.90 6.15
CA GLN A 85 10.76 -11.99 7.02
C GLN A 85 10.11 -13.32 6.61
N THR A 86 8.82 -13.28 6.27
CA THR A 86 8.09 -14.45 5.77
C THR A 86 8.69 -14.94 4.45
N LEU A 87 8.89 -14.05 3.48
CA LEU A 87 9.49 -14.38 2.18
C LEU A 87 10.88 -15.02 2.35
N LYS A 88 11.77 -14.45 3.17
CA LYS A 88 13.08 -15.05 3.52
C LYS A 88 12.96 -16.47 4.06
N THR A 89 11.92 -16.75 4.83
CA THR A 89 11.69 -18.07 5.42
C THR A 89 11.10 -19.05 4.41
N GLU A 90 10.14 -18.61 3.59
CA GLU A 90 9.42 -19.45 2.65
C GLU A 90 10.25 -19.79 1.40
N ILE A 91 10.99 -18.83 0.84
CA ILE A 91 11.73 -18.98 -0.43
C ILE A 91 12.91 -19.95 -0.35
N THR A 92 13.37 -20.29 0.85
CA THR A 92 14.45 -21.25 1.09
C THR A 92 13.97 -22.69 1.29
N LYS A 93 12.65 -22.92 1.29
CA LYS A 93 12.06 -24.27 1.43
C LYS A 93 12.22 -25.08 0.16
N SER A 94 12.04 -26.40 0.28
CA SER A 94 12.09 -27.32 -0.87
C SER A 94 10.95 -27.12 -1.87
N ALA A 95 9.85 -26.50 -1.45
CA ALA A 95 8.74 -26.05 -2.27
C ALA A 95 8.50 -24.57 -1.93
N PRO A 96 9.28 -23.66 -2.51
CA PRO A 96 9.18 -22.23 -2.25
C PRO A 96 7.93 -21.62 -2.91
N PRO A 97 7.53 -20.39 -2.55
CA PRO A 97 6.51 -19.66 -3.28
C PRO A 97 6.88 -19.53 -4.75
N THR A 98 5.89 -19.73 -5.62
CA THR A 98 6.02 -19.58 -7.08
C THR A 98 5.56 -18.21 -7.54
N VAL A 99 4.64 -17.58 -6.79
CA VAL A 99 4.24 -16.18 -6.91
C VAL A 99 4.58 -15.47 -5.60
N PHE A 100 5.30 -14.35 -5.70
CA PHE A 100 5.68 -13.51 -4.57
C PHE A 100 5.73 -12.04 -5.00
N PHE A 101 6.00 -11.15 -4.05
CA PHE A 101 6.08 -9.72 -4.27
C PHE A 101 7.48 -9.21 -3.94
N ILE A 102 7.95 -8.25 -4.74
CA ILE A 102 9.16 -7.48 -4.44
C ILE A 102 8.76 -6.04 -4.10
N ASN A 103 9.33 -5.50 -3.02
CA ASN A 103 9.08 -4.13 -2.58
C ASN A 103 9.95 -3.15 -3.38
N GLY A 104 9.44 -2.68 -4.51
CA GLY A 104 10.14 -1.76 -5.40
C GLY A 104 11.56 -2.20 -5.81
N PRO A 105 12.42 -1.23 -6.18
CA PRO A 105 13.81 -1.50 -6.57
C PRO A 105 14.66 -2.11 -5.45
N ILE A 106 14.38 -1.80 -4.17
CA ILE A 106 15.11 -2.38 -3.03
C ILE A 106 14.81 -3.88 -2.91
N GLY A 107 13.54 -4.26 -3.00
CA GLY A 107 13.10 -5.65 -3.04
C GLY A 107 13.67 -6.38 -4.25
N TYR A 108 13.67 -5.75 -5.43
CA TYR A 108 14.30 -6.33 -6.60
C TYR A 108 15.78 -6.65 -6.37
N ASN A 109 16.56 -5.71 -5.84
CA ASN A 109 17.98 -5.95 -5.55
C ASN A 109 18.20 -7.13 -4.59
N ASN A 110 17.31 -7.32 -3.62
CA ASN A 110 17.36 -8.44 -2.69
C ASN A 110 16.96 -9.79 -3.32
N TRP A 111 16.06 -9.77 -4.30
CA TRP A 111 15.37 -10.96 -4.79
C TRP A 111 15.60 -11.29 -6.27
N LYS A 112 16.38 -10.50 -7.01
CA LYS A 112 16.55 -10.63 -8.47
C LYS A 112 16.96 -12.01 -8.97
N ASP A 113 17.72 -12.77 -8.18
CA ASP A 113 18.13 -14.14 -8.53
C ASP A 113 16.95 -15.14 -8.55
N TYR A 114 15.81 -14.73 -7.99
CA TYR A 114 14.55 -15.47 -7.96
C TYR A 114 13.48 -14.90 -8.90
N THR A 115 13.71 -13.77 -9.58
CA THR A 115 12.68 -13.14 -10.42
C THR A 115 12.78 -13.61 -11.87
N LEU A 116 11.69 -14.17 -12.40
CA LEU A 116 11.56 -14.52 -13.83
C LEU A 116 11.43 -13.26 -14.69
N ASP A 117 11.97 -13.29 -15.91
CA ASP A 117 11.68 -12.27 -16.93
C ASP A 117 10.27 -12.46 -17.50
N LEU A 118 9.39 -11.52 -17.18
CA LEU A 118 7.98 -11.45 -17.56
C LEU A 118 7.75 -10.67 -18.87
N SER A 119 8.81 -10.19 -19.55
CA SER A 119 8.69 -9.36 -20.76
C SER A 119 7.91 -10.02 -21.92
N LYS A 120 7.69 -11.33 -21.85
CA LYS A 120 7.00 -12.14 -22.86
C LYS A 120 5.65 -12.71 -22.41
N THR A 121 5.18 -12.40 -21.21
CA THR A 121 3.87 -12.86 -20.72
C THR A 121 2.75 -11.96 -21.22
N ASP A 122 1.52 -12.48 -21.24
CA ASP A 122 0.37 -11.65 -21.59
C ASP A 122 0.15 -10.58 -20.50
N LEU A 123 0.44 -10.89 -19.24
CA LEU A 123 0.44 -9.93 -18.12
C LEU A 123 1.24 -8.67 -18.44
N TYR A 124 2.49 -8.81 -18.90
CA TYR A 124 3.25 -7.64 -19.29
C TYR A 124 2.54 -6.94 -20.44
N SER A 125 2.12 -7.65 -21.49
CA SER A 125 1.43 -7.06 -22.64
C SER A 125 0.18 -6.23 -22.27
N TRP A 126 -0.53 -6.62 -21.21
CA TRP A 126 -1.73 -5.95 -20.72
C TRP A 126 -1.43 -4.71 -19.87
N LEU A 127 -0.24 -4.59 -19.30
CA LEU A 127 0.13 -3.46 -18.44
C LEU A 127 -0.02 -2.14 -19.22
N VAL A 128 -0.90 -1.26 -18.72
CA VAL A 128 -1.26 0.01 -19.35
C VAL A 128 -0.06 0.97 -19.36
N ASP A 129 0.52 1.19 -18.19
CA ASP A 129 1.72 2.01 -18.02
C ASP A 129 2.93 1.11 -17.76
N LYS A 130 3.79 1.01 -18.77
CA LYS A 130 5.00 0.18 -18.73
C LYS A 130 6.07 0.74 -17.79
N ASP A 131 6.05 2.04 -17.53
CA ASP A 131 7.06 2.72 -16.72
C ASP A 131 6.90 2.36 -15.23
N LEU A 132 5.74 1.83 -14.84
CA LEU A 132 5.52 1.28 -13.51
C LEU A 132 6.17 -0.09 -13.30
N ALA A 133 6.62 -0.81 -14.34
CA ALA A 133 7.23 -2.13 -14.12
C ALA A 133 8.66 -2.03 -13.57
N ILE A 134 9.05 -3.00 -12.72
CA ILE A 134 10.46 -3.16 -12.36
C ILE A 134 11.20 -3.79 -13.53
N THR A 135 12.15 -3.05 -14.10
CA THR A 135 12.92 -3.46 -15.27
C THR A 135 14.43 -3.38 -15.02
N GLU A 136 15.19 -4.25 -15.68
CA GLU A 136 16.65 -4.13 -15.83
C GLU A 136 16.95 -4.46 -17.31
N ASP A 137 17.57 -3.51 -18.02
CA ASP A 137 17.75 -3.52 -19.48
C ASP A 137 16.42 -3.63 -20.26
N LEU A 138 16.17 -4.79 -20.90
CA LEU A 138 14.95 -5.08 -21.68
C LEU A 138 14.06 -6.12 -20.98
N SER A 139 14.45 -6.58 -19.79
CA SER A 139 13.76 -7.60 -19.03
C SER A 139 12.82 -6.97 -18.00
N VAL A 140 11.73 -7.67 -17.68
CA VAL A 140 10.70 -7.22 -16.74
C VAL A 140 10.64 -8.19 -15.57
N TYR A 141 10.87 -7.73 -14.35
CA TYR A 141 11.03 -8.60 -13.17
C TYR A 141 9.96 -8.42 -12.10
N GLY A 142 9.17 -7.35 -12.20
CA GLY A 142 8.06 -7.09 -11.30
C GLY A 142 6.95 -6.33 -12.01
N LEU A 143 5.72 -6.82 -11.90
CA LEU A 143 4.53 -6.18 -12.46
C LEU A 143 3.70 -5.53 -11.35
N PRO A 144 3.30 -4.27 -11.49
CA PRO A 144 2.38 -3.63 -10.55
C PRO A 144 0.98 -4.22 -10.78
N ILE A 145 0.42 -4.92 -9.81
CA ILE A 145 -0.90 -5.58 -9.99
C ILE A 145 -2.07 -4.70 -9.56
N THR A 146 -1.78 -3.67 -8.78
CA THR A 146 -2.68 -2.59 -8.40
C THR A 146 -1.88 -1.31 -8.36
N VAL A 147 -2.51 -0.21 -8.74
CA VAL A 147 -2.07 1.13 -8.37
C VAL A 147 -2.92 1.62 -7.21
N GLU A 148 -2.32 2.47 -6.41
CA GLU A 148 -3.01 3.16 -5.34
C GLU A 148 -2.60 4.63 -5.39
N GLY A 149 -3.46 5.50 -4.89
CA GLY A 149 -3.24 6.92 -4.90
C GLY A 149 -3.59 7.55 -3.56
N TYR A 150 -2.87 8.61 -3.20
CA TYR A 150 -3.19 9.39 -2.01
C TYR A 150 -3.05 10.89 -2.25
N GLY A 151 -3.75 11.63 -1.40
CA GLY A 151 -3.80 13.07 -1.40
C GLY A 151 -4.48 13.58 -0.14
N ILE A 152 -5.08 14.78 -0.25
CA ILE A 152 -6.04 15.29 0.72
C ILE A 152 -7.44 14.86 0.25
N ILE A 153 -8.09 13.99 1.02
CA ILE A 153 -9.52 13.71 0.87
C ILE A 153 -10.27 14.92 1.43
N TYR A 154 -11.25 15.44 0.70
CA TYR A 154 -12.09 16.54 1.14
C TYR A 154 -13.58 16.23 1.03
N ASN A 155 -14.37 16.89 1.87
CA ASN A 155 -15.84 16.86 1.83
C ASN A 155 -16.34 18.04 0.98
N ASN A 156 -16.76 17.74 -0.25
CA ASN A 156 -17.17 18.75 -1.23
C ASN A 156 -18.35 19.59 -0.73
N ALA A 157 -19.34 19.03 -0.04
CA ALA A 157 -20.44 19.80 0.52
C ALA A 157 -19.98 20.88 1.52
N ILE A 158 -18.94 20.60 2.33
CA ILE A 158 -18.34 21.60 3.23
C ILE A 158 -17.56 22.64 2.43
N MET A 159 -16.81 22.23 1.39
CA MET A 159 -16.09 23.14 0.50
C MET A 159 -17.05 24.10 -0.22
N GLU A 160 -18.15 23.60 -0.78
CA GLU A 160 -19.18 24.40 -1.43
C GLU A 160 -19.83 25.39 -0.46
N THR A 161 -20.09 24.96 0.78
CA THR A 161 -20.60 25.84 1.84
C THR A 161 -19.62 26.98 2.14
N TYR A 162 -18.32 26.68 2.20
CA TYR A 162 -17.28 27.71 2.35
C TYR A 162 -17.24 28.68 1.17
N PHE A 163 -17.20 28.18 -0.07
CA PHE A 163 -17.13 29.03 -1.25
C PHE A 163 -18.36 29.93 -1.42
N ALA A 164 -19.53 29.46 -0.97
CA ALA A 164 -20.77 30.24 -0.95
C ALA A 164 -20.86 31.24 0.22
N SER A 165 -19.97 31.17 1.22
CA SER A 165 -20.01 32.06 2.38
C SER A 165 -19.78 33.52 2.00
N ALA A 166 -20.66 34.40 2.46
CA ALA A 166 -20.48 35.85 2.33
C ALA A 166 -19.36 36.41 3.23
N ASN A 167 -18.87 35.62 4.19
CA ASN A 167 -17.79 35.98 5.11
C ASN A 167 -16.41 35.50 4.64
N LYS A 168 -16.34 34.67 3.59
CA LYS A 168 -15.12 34.26 2.91
C LYS A 168 -14.30 35.47 2.48
N LYS A 169 -12.99 35.42 2.70
CA LYS A 169 -12.06 36.52 2.37
C LYS A 169 -11.12 36.21 1.22
N THR A 170 -11.01 34.94 0.83
CA THR A 170 -10.20 34.53 -0.33
C THR A 170 -10.92 34.86 -1.64
N ASP A 171 -10.15 35.05 -2.70
CA ASP A 171 -10.68 35.25 -4.06
C ASP A 171 -11.00 33.92 -4.77
N TYR A 172 -10.60 32.77 -4.21
CA TYR A 172 -10.84 31.43 -4.74
C TYR A 172 -12.31 31.03 -4.67
N THR A 173 -12.84 30.40 -5.73
CA THR A 173 -14.27 30.15 -5.91
C THR A 173 -14.65 28.68 -6.01
N SER A 174 -13.69 27.80 -6.29
CA SER A 174 -13.85 26.36 -6.29
C SER A 174 -12.59 25.64 -5.82
N VAL A 175 -12.70 24.32 -5.61
CA VAL A 175 -11.54 23.47 -5.32
C VAL A 175 -10.53 23.48 -6.47
N ASP A 176 -10.98 23.59 -7.73
CA ASP A 176 -10.11 23.67 -8.91
C ASP A 176 -9.15 24.87 -8.89
N ASP A 177 -9.48 25.92 -8.15
CA ASP A 177 -8.59 27.08 -7.97
C ASP A 177 -7.42 26.78 -7.00
N ILE A 178 -7.47 25.66 -6.28
CA ILE A 178 -6.46 25.21 -5.31
C ILE A 178 -5.46 24.30 -6.03
N ASN A 179 -4.49 24.93 -6.70
CA ASN A 179 -3.44 24.21 -7.45
C ASN A 179 -2.02 24.42 -6.91
N ASN A 180 -1.86 25.01 -5.73
CA ASN A 180 -0.56 25.16 -5.07
C ASN A 180 -0.75 25.37 -3.56
N PHE A 181 0.36 25.36 -2.83
CA PHE A 181 0.35 25.49 -1.38
C PHE A 181 -0.15 26.85 -0.91
N ASP A 182 0.14 27.94 -1.63
CA ASP A 182 -0.33 29.28 -1.26
C ASP A 182 -1.86 29.37 -1.34
N ALA A 183 -2.47 28.79 -2.37
CA ALA A 183 -3.91 28.68 -2.51
C ALA A 183 -4.52 27.79 -1.43
N LEU A 184 -3.95 26.59 -1.23
CA LEU A 184 -4.39 25.65 -0.20
C LEU A 184 -4.35 26.29 1.18
N LYS A 185 -3.23 26.90 1.54
CA LYS A 185 -3.04 27.59 2.81
C LYS A 185 -4.05 28.72 3.00
N ALA A 186 -4.23 29.57 2.00
CA ALA A 186 -5.17 30.69 2.10
C ALA A 186 -6.61 30.21 2.31
N VAL A 187 -7.04 29.18 1.59
CA VAL A 187 -8.37 28.57 1.77
C VAL A 187 -8.50 27.94 3.15
N VAL A 188 -7.54 27.12 3.56
CA VAL A 188 -7.55 26.43 4.86
C VAL A 188 -7.57 27.43 6.02
N GLU A 189 -6.72 28.45 6.02
CA GLU A 189 -6.67 29.43 7.11
C GLU A 189 -7.97 30.25 7.22
N ASP A 190 -8.58 30.60 6.08
CA ASP A 190 -9.87 31.31 6.06
C ASP A 190 -11.04 30.40 6.48
N MET A 191 -11.05 29.13 6.06
CA MET A 191 -11.99 28.12 6.55
C MET A 191 -11.86 27.92 8.07
N THR A 192 -10.64 27.87 8.61
CA THR A 192 -10.40 27.79 10.06
C THR A 192 -11.00 29.00 10.79
N ALA A 193 -10.87 30.20 10.22
CA ALA A 193 -11.49 31.40 10.77
C ALA A 193 -13.04 31.37 10.72
N LEU A 194 -13.62 30.57 9.81
CA LEU A 194 -15.06 30.38 9.62
C LEU A 194 -15.59 29.05 10.16
N LYS A 195 -14.80 28.29 10.91
CA LYS A 195 -15.19 26.91 11.31
C LYS A 195 -16.53 26.80 12.04
N ASP A 196 -16.89 27.79 12.86
CA ASP A 196 -18.19 27.84 13.54
C ASP A 196 -19.36 28.02 12.56
N GLU A 197 -19.16 28.76 11.47
CA GLU A 197 -20.13 28.92 10.38
C GLU A 197 -20.23 27.64 9.55
N LEU A 198 -19.10 26.99 9.29
CA LEU A 198 -19.01 25.74 8.53
C LEU A 198 -19.48 24.52 9.33
N GLY A 199 -19.62 24.63 10.65
CA GLY A 199 -20.04 23.53 11.53
C GLY A 199 -18.95 22.47 11.75
N ILE A 200 -17.68 22.81 11.57
CA ILE A 200 -16.54 21.90 11.71
C ILE A 200 -15.72 22.20 12.98
N GLU A 201 -15.05 21.19 13.53
CA GLU A 201 -14.15 21.32 14.69
C GLU A 201 -12.74 21.79 14.26
N GLY A 202 -12.33 21.43 13.04
CA GLY A 202 -11.10 21.85 12.36
C GLY A 202 -11.24 21.68 10.84
N VAL A 203 -10.34 22.26 10.05
CA VAL A 203 -10.34 22.04 8.60
C VAL A 203 -9.80 20.66 8.29
N PHE A 204 -8.69 20.28 8.93
CA PHE A 204 -8.14 18.93 8.85
C PHE A 204 -8.62 18.05 10.00
N SER A 205 -8.85 16.76 9.74
CA SER A 205 -8.86 15.73 10.78
C SER A 205 -7.52 15.69 11.52
N SER A 206 -7.51 15.05 12.68
CA SER A 206 -6.31 14.91 13.51
C SER A 206 -5.14 14.34 12.72
N THR A 207 -3.97 14.98 12.82
CA THR A 207 -2.69 14.39 12.41
C THR A 207 -2.36 13.22 13.34
N SER A 208 -2.63 11.98 12.93
CA SER A 208 -2.39 10.79 13.76
C SER A 208 -0.90 10.57 14.02
N LEU A 209 -0.43 10.85 15.24
CA LEU A 209 0.98 10.70 15.63
C LEU A 209 1.19 9.71 16.77
N ALA A 210 0.20 8.86 17.09
CA ALA A 210 0.43 7.73 17.98
C ALA A 210 1.51 6.80 17.41
N SER A 211 2.26 6.12 18.28
CA SER A 211 3.31 5.18 17.88
C SER A 211 2.72 4.11 16.94
N GLY A 212 3.32 3.95 15.74
CA GLY A 212 2.82 3.04 14.70
C GLY A 212 1.71 3.62 13.79
N GLU A 213 1.18 4.81 14.10
CA GLU A 213 0.07 5.45 13.35
C GLU A 213 0.53 6.68 12.54
N GLN A 214 1.85 6.92 12.49
CA GLN A 214 2.47 8.12 11.92
C GLN A 214 2.70 8.03 10.41
N TRP A 215 2.48 6.86 9.80
CA TRP A 215 2.87 6.50 8.43
C TRP A 215 2.38 7.49 7.36
N ARG A 216 1.21 8.12 7.54
CA ARG A 216 0.74 9.17 6.63
C ARG A 216 1.70 10.36 6.55
N PHE A 217 2.38 10.68 7.63
CA PHE A 217 3.24 11.85 7.73
C PHE A 217 4.71 11.48 7.49
N GLN A 218 5.22 10.44 8.16
CA GLN A 218 6.62 10.02 7.99
C GLN A 218 6.90 9.27 6.68
N THR A 219 5.87 8.72 6.01
CA THR A 219 6.01 8.05 4.70
C THR A 219 5.34 8.85 3.59
N HIS A 220 4.01 9.05 3.63
CA HIS A 220 3.28 9.59 2.48
C HIS A 220 3.48 11.09 2.29
N LEU A 221 3.41 11.88 3.36
CA LEU A 221 3.72 13.30 3.27
C LEU A 221 5.22 13.51 2.98
N ALA A 222 6.08 12.65 3.54
CA ALA A 222 7.53 12.68 3.32
C ALA A 222 7.93 12.32 1.89
N ASN A 223 7.05 11.63 1.15
CA ASN A 223 7.26 11.32 -0.24
C ASN A 223 7.49 12.58 -1.10
N LEU A 224 6.71 13.63 -0.84
CA LEU A 224 6.71 14.85 -1.65
C LEU A 224 8.09 15.55 -1.63
N PRO A 225 8.66 15.93 -0.47
CA PRO A 225 9.98 16.59 -0.46
C PRO A 225 11.10 15.70 -1.00
N ILE A 226 11.03 14.38 -0.79
CA ILE A 226 12.04 13.45 -1.33
C ILE A 226 11.91 13.34 -2.85
N TYR A 227 10.69 13.25 -3.37
CA TYR A 227 10.44 13.27 -4.81
C TYR A 227 10.98 14.54 -5.46
N TYR A 228 10.73 15.72 -4.88
CA TYR A 228 11.24 16.97 -5.43
C TYR A 228 12.77 17.05 -5.35
N GLU A 229 13.41 16.50 -4.32
CA GLU A 229 14.87 16.41 -4.25
C GLU A 229 15.44 15.49 -5.34
N TYR A 230 14.78 14.36 -5.59
CA TYR A 230 15.14 13.42 -6.66
C TYR A 230 15.00 14.07 -8.04
N LYS A 231 13.90 14.78 -8.25
CA LYS A 231 13.63 15.56 -9.47
C LYS A 231 14.69 16.64 -9.71
N ASP A 232 15.06 17.39 -8.67
CA ASP A 232 16.08 18.45 -8.78
C ASP A 232 17.47 17.90 -9.09
N LYS A 233 17.76 16.69 -8.63
CA LYS A 233 19.05 16.00 -8.82
C LYS A 233 19.09 15.10 -10.06
N ASP A 234 17.96 14.89 -10.74
CA ASP A 234 17.80 13.99 -11.88
C ASP A 234 18.22 12.54 -11.54
N VAL A 235 17.67 12.01 -10.45
CA VAL A 235 17.93 10.65 -9.92
C VAL A 235 16.65 9.98 -9.45
N ASP A 236 16.62 8.65 -9.44
CA ASP A 236 15.48 7.87 -8.92
C ASP A 236 15.65 7.43 -7.46
N SER A 237 16.88 7.51 -6.92
CA SER A 237 17.19 7.15 -5.53
C SER A 237 18.49 7.78 -5.05
N LEU A 238 18.66 7.92 -3.73
CA LEU A 238 19.86 8.43 -3.09
C LEU A 238 20.25 7.59 -1.86
N SER A 239 21.55 7.25 -1.75
CA SER A 239 22.09 6.64 -0.54
C SER A 239 22.23 7.63 0.63
N GLU A 240 22.33 8.92 0.32
CA GLU A 240 22.38 10.04 1.27
C GLU A 240 21.53 11.18 0.71
N ILE A 241 20.67 11.78 1.54
CA ILE A 241 19.82 12.92 1.17
C ILE A 241 20.31 14.20 1.85
N ASP A 242 20.07 15.34 1.20
CA ASP A 242 20.27 16.67 1.79
C ASP A 242 18.98 17.19 2.46
N PHE A 243 17.84 16.55 2.16
CA PHE A 243 16.49 16.96 2.53
C PHE A 243 16.19 18.42 2.13
N THR A 244 16.52 18.74 0.87
CA THR A 244 16.48 20.10 0.29
C THR A 244 15.12 20.79 0.40
N HIS A 245 14.03 20.01 0.35
CA HIS A 245 12.65 20.47 0.46
C HIS A 245 12.09 20.34 1.89
N SER A 246 12.95 20.34 2.93
CA SER A 246 12.49 20.20 4.33
C SER A 246 11.59 21.35 4.77
N LYS A 247 11.76 22.55 4.21
CA LYS A 247 10.97 23.72 4.59
C LYS A 247 9.57 23.66 4.01
N GLU A 248 9.44 23.18 2.78
CA GLU A 248 8.21 22.90 2.07
C GLU A 248 7.42 21.81 2.82
N TYR A 249 8.09 20.73 3.25
CA TYR A 249 7.47 19.74 4.15
C TYR A 249 6.98 20.41 5.45
N GLN A 250 7.79 21.26 6.08
CA GLN A 250 7.38 21.97 7.30
C GLN A 250 6.10 22.77 7.07
N ASN A 251 6.01 23.48 5.94
CA ASN A 251 4.89 24.36 5.63
C ASN A 251 3.57 23.58 5.61
N ILE A 252 3.52 22.44 4.91
CA ILE A 252 2.31 21.61 4.84
C ILE A 252 2.04 20.91 6.18
N PHE A 253 3.08 20.44 6.89
CA PHE A 253 2.91 19.81 8.20
C PHE A 253 2.35 20.80 9.23
N ASP A 254 2.88 22.03 9.28
CA ASP A 254 2.36 23.11 10.11
C ASP A 254 0.92 23.47 9.73
N LEU A 255 0.56 23.43 8.44
CA LEU A 255 -0.81 23.68 8.01
C LEU A 255 -1.77 22.62 8.57
N TYR A 256 -1.40 21.34 8.51
CA TYR A 256 -2.15 20.25 9.15
C TYR A 256 -2.28 20.45 10.67
N LEU A 257 -1.16 20.71 11.36
CA LEU A 257 -1.13 20.86 12.82
C LEU A 257 -1.98 22.03 13.32
N ASN A 258 -1.89 23.18 12.64
CA ASN A 258 -2.50 24.43 13.10
C ASN A 258 -3.99 24.55 12.77
N ASN A 259 -4.49 23.75 11.81
CA ASN A 259 -5.87 23.80 11.33
C ASN A 259 -6.62 22.47 11.57
N SER A 260 -6.14 21.68 12.52
CA SER A 260 -6.67 20.34 12.86
C SER A 260 -7.81 20.39 13.90
N THR A 261 -8.67 19.37 13.90
CA THR A 261 -9.68 19.10 14.94
C THR A 261 -9.06 18.93 16.33
N THR A 262 -7.80 18.51 16.39
CA THR A 262 -7.06 18.22 17.61
C THR A 262 -5.82 19.11 17.71
N ALA A 263 -5.59 19.68 18.90
CA ALA A 263 -4.41 20.50 19.19
C ALA A 263 -3.10 19.69 19.10
N PRO A 264 -1.98 20.28 18.63
CA PRO A 264 -0.73 19.57 18.35
C PRO A 264 -0.20 18.70 19.51
N GLY A 265 -0.24 19.20 20.74
CA GLY A 265 0.23 18.49 21.93
C GLY A 265 -0.56 17.22 22.29
N LEU A 266 -1.71 16.96 21.66
CA LEU A 266 -2.57 15.79 21.91
C LEU A 266 -2.49 14.72 20.81
N LEU A 267 -1.73 14.97 19.73
CA LEU A 267 -1.70 14.10 18.55
C LEU A 267 -1.02 12.76 18.79
N GLY A 268 -0.19 12.65 19.82
CA GLY A 268 0.46 11.39 20.23
C GLY A 268 -0.52 10.31 20.73
N SER A 269 -1.80 10.63 20.92
CA SER A 269 -2.85 9.66 21.24
C SER A 269 -3.85 9.45 20.09
N LYS A 270 -3.62 10.04 18.91
CA LYS A 270 -4.52 9.95 17.77
C LYS A 270 -4.06 8.89 16.79
N THR A 271 -4.99 8.03 16.40
CA THR A 271 -4.81 6.96 15.43
C THR A 271 -5.35 7.35 14.05
N THR A 272 -4.99 6.58 13.03
CA THR A 272 -5.56 6.75 11.69
C THR A 272 -7.10 6.64 11.74
N THR A 273 -7.62 5.66 12.48
CA THR A 273 -9.07 5.44 12.67
C THR A 273 -9.76 6.66 13.28
N ASP A 274 -9.14 7.32 14.27
CA ASP A 274 -9.71 8.56 14.84
C ASP A 274 -9.86 9.65 13.76
N SER A 275 -8.85 9.80 12.89
CA SER A 275 -8.87 10.82 11.83
C SER A 275 -9.94 10.55 10.78
N MET A 276 -10.09 9.29 10.37
CA MET A 276 -11.10 8.89 9.38
C MET A 276 -12.50 9.00 9.97
N THR A 277 -12.67 8.67 11.25
CA THR A 277 -13.95 8.85 11.97
C THR A 277 -14.31 10.34 12.08
N GLU A 278 -13.36 11.21 12.38
CA GLU A 278 -13.58 12.67 12.44
C GLU A 278 -14.09 13.21 11.09
N PHE A 279 -13.51 12.75 9.99
CA PHE A 279 -13.95 13.13 8.64
C PHE A 279 -15.35 12.58 8.33
N ALA A 280 -15.58 11.28 8.54
CA ALA A 280 -16.87 10.63 8.27
C ALA A 280 -18.03 11.21 9.10
N LEU A 281 -17.75 11.69 10.31
CA LEU A 281 -18.74 12.37 11.16
C LEU A 281 -18.90 13.87 10.82
N GLY A 282 -18.29 14.35 9.74
CA GLY A 282 -18.38 15.75 9.28
C GLY A 282 -17.71 16.75 10.23
N LYS A 283 -16.78 16.32 11.09
CA LYS A 283 -16.09 17.20 12.04
C LYS A 283 -14.93 17.96 11.40
N SER A 284 -14.47 17.51 10.26
CA SER A 284 -13.43 18.14 9.46
C SER A 284 -13.85 18.22 8.01
N ALA A 285 -13.28 19.19 7.29
CA ALA A 285 -13.48 19.34 5.86
C ALA A 285 -12.52 18.46 5.04
N MET A 286 -11.36 18.10 5.62
CA MET A 286 -10.24 17.49 4.92
C MET A 286 -9.54 16.43 5.78
N VAL A 287 -9.01 15.37 5.16
CA VAL A 287 -8.15 14.37 5.80
C VAL A 287 -7.15 13.82 4.79
N GLN A 288 -5.87 13.71 5.14
CA GLN A 288 -4.89 13.05 4.27
C GLN A 288 -5.10 11.53 4.34
N ASN A 289 -5.30 10.82 3.23
CA ASN A 289 -5.23 9.35 3.19
C ASN A 289 -5.13 8.89 1.72
N GLY A 290 -5.05 7.58 1.49
CA GLY A 290 -5.21 7.01 0.15
C GLY A 290 -6.60 6.46 -0.13
N ASN A 291 -6.80 5.96 -1.35
CA ASN A 291 -8.08 5.41 -1.81
C ASN A 291 -8.55 4.23 -0.93
N TRP A 292 -7.62 3.46 -0.36
CA TRP A 292 -7.92 2.42 0.66
C TRP A 292 -8.66 2.97 1.90
N GLY A 293 -8.67 4.28 2.12
CA GLY A 293 -9.38 4.94 3.21
C GLY A 293 -10.90 4.96 3.04
N TRP A 294 -11.45 4.73 1.84
CA TRP A 294 -12.89 4.81 1.60
C TRP A 294 -13.69 3.87 2.50
N GLY A 295 -13.29 2.61 2.61
CA GLY A 295 -13.96 1.63 3.48
C GLY A 295 -14.02 2.06 4.95
N GLN A 296 -13.01 2.80 5.43
CA GLN A 296 -13.00 3.36 6.78
C GLN A 296 -14.00 4.51 6.92
N ILE A 297 -14.22 5.31 5.87
CA ILE A 297 -15.19 6.40 5.84
C ILE A 297 -16.61 5.83 5.75
N SER A 298 -16.90 5.06 4.70
CA SER A 298 -18.23 4.53 4.40
C SER A 298 -18.73 3.55 5.46
N GLY A 299 -17.81 2.79 6.07
CA GLY A 299 -18.09 1.86 7.17
C GLY A 299 -18.22 2.50 8.56
N THR A 300 -17.93 3.80 8.72
CA THR A 300 -18.03 4.46 10.03
C THR A 300 -19.49 4.56 10.48
N GLU A 301 -19.78 4.07 11.70
CA GLU A 301 -21.11 4.21 12.29
C GLU A 301 -21.47 5.69 12.46
N GLY A 302 -22.58 6.10 11.84
CA GLY A 302 -23.03 7.48 11.88
C GLY A 302 -22.36 8.38 10.85
N ASN A 303 -21.71 7.83 9.82
CA ASN A 303 -21.21 8.60 8.68
C ASN A 303 -22.30 9.55 8.14
N VAL A 304 -21.94 10.82 7.94
CA VAL A 304 -22.81 11.89 7.43
C VAL A 304 -22.34 12.47 6.10
N VAL A 305 -21.19 12.00 5.58
CA VAL A 305 -20.64 12.46 4.30
C VAL A 305 -21.19 11.58 3.18
N ASN A 306 -21.78 12.19 2.16
CA ASN A 306 -22.27 11.46 1.00
C ASN A 306 -21.10 10.99 0.14
N GLU A 307 -21.29 9.87 -0.56
CA GLU A 307 -20.26 9.27 -1.42
C GLU A 307 -19.80 10.25 -2.50
N GLU A 308 -20.73 10.96 -3.14
CA GLU A 308 -20.44 11.96 -4.17
C GLU A 308 -19.66 13.19 -3.65
N ASP A 309 -19.66 13.40 -2.33
CA ASP A 309 -18.97 14.52 -1.69
C ASP A 309 -17.54 14.16 -1.27
N VAL A 310 -17.12 12.90 -1.37
CA VAL A 310 -15.77 12.45 -0.99
C VAL A 310 -14.86 12.46 -2.21
N ASN A 311 -13.95 13.42 -2.28
CA ASN A 311 -13.06 13.57 -3.42
C ASN A 311 -11.61 13.84 -2.96
N PHE A 312 -10.64 13.70 -3.86
CA PHE A 312 -9.23 14.00 -3.65
C PHE A 312 -8.82 15.36 -4.20
N MET A 313 -7.87 15.99 -3.51
CA MET A 313 -6.99 17.00 -4.09
C MET A 313 -5.52 16.64 -3.83
N PRO A 314 -4.58 17.08 -4.68
CA PRO A 314 -3.15 16.89 -4.44
C PRO A 314 -2.66 17.49 -3.12
N ILE A 315 -1.56 16.96 -2.61
CA ILE A 315 -0.84 17.56 -1.49
C ILE A 315 0.19 18.54 -2.06
N TYR A 316 -0.06 19.83 -1.88
CA TYR A 316 0.87 20.89 -2.26
C TYR A 316 1.76 21.26 -1.08
N ILE A 317 3.06 21.38 -1.31
CA ILE A 317 4.06 21.65 -0.26
C ILE A 317 4.74 23.02 -0.43
N GLY A 318 4.54 23.68 -1.58
CA GLY A 318 5.19 24.91 -1.98
C GLY A 318 6.41 24.69 -2.87
N ALA A 319 6.51 23.52 -3.52
CA ALA A 319 7.62 23.21 -4.42
C ALA A 319 7.46 23.91 -5.77
N GLU A 320 8.58 24.22 -6.43
CA GLU A 320 8.54 24.87 -7.75
C GLU A 320 7.89 23.95 -8.81
N GLY A 321 6.86 24.47 -9.48
CA GLY A 321 6.14 23.76 -10.55
C GLY A 321 5.06 22.78 -10.06
N GLU A 322 4.67 22.84 -8.78
CA GLU A 322 3.61 22.01 -8.22
C GLU A 322 2.21 22.32 -8.80
N GLU A 323 2.04 23.40 -9.58
CA GLU A 323 0.78 23.78 -10.24
C GLU A 323 0.29 22.78 -11.29
N SER A 324 1.19 21.92 -11.78
CA SER A 324 0.87 20.81 -12.68
C SER A 324 0.99 19.45 -11.99
N GLN A 325 1.07 19.42 -10.66
CA GLN A 325 1.13 18.19 -9.87
C GLN A 325 -0.27 17.62 -9.66
N GLY A 326 -0.44 16.33 -9.95
CA GLY A 326 -1.62 15.53 -9.62
C GLY A 326 -1.46 14.78 -8.29
N LEU A 327 -2.23 13.70 -8.12
CA LEU A 327 -2.14 12.87 -6.92
C LEU A 327 -0.81 12.13 -6.83
N ALA A 328 -0.45 11.71 -5.62
CA ALA A 328 0.67 10.80 -5.44
C ALA A 328 0.21 9.38 -5.73
N ILE A 329 0.60 8.84 -6.88
CA ILE A 329 0.12 7.57 -7.42
C ILE A 329 1.31 6.66 -7.64
N GLY A 330 1.15 5.40 -7.27
CA GLY A 330 2.19 4.41 -7.45
C GLY A 330 1.77 3.05 -6.94
N THR A 331 2.77 2.24 -6.68
CA THR A 331 2.61 0.91 -6.11
C THR A 331 3.87 0.57 -5.35
N GLU A 332 3.73 -0.18 -4.26
CA GLU A 332 4.86 -0.58 -3.42
C GLU A 332 5.28 -2.03 -3.67
N ASN A 333 4.34 -2.89 -4.08
CA ASN A 333 4.55 -4.33 -4.18
C ASN A 333 4.30 -4.82 -5.59
N PHE A 334 5.36 -5.32 -6.21
CA PHE A 334 5.35 -5.78 -7.59
C PHE A 334 5.32 -7.30 -7.61
N LEU A 335 4.35 -7.88 -8.32
CA LEU A 335 4.25 -9.31 -8.48
C LEU A 335 5.44 -9.84 -9.29
N ALA A 336 6.08 -10.86 -8.76
CA ALA A 336 7.18 -11.59 -9.37
C ALA A 336 6.87 -13.09 -9.39
N ILE A 337 7.37 -13.77 -10.42
CA ILE A 337 7.31 -15.23 -10.55
C ILE A 337 8.67 -15.81 -10.21
N ASN A 338 8.69 -16.86 -9.38
CA ASN A 338 9.93 -17.47 -8.91
C ASN A 338 10.64 -18.25 -10.02
N SER A 339 11.74 -17.72 -10.54
CA SER A 339 12.55 -18.35 -11.59
C SER A 339 13.25 -19.64 -11.16
N GLN A 340 13.25 -19.97 -9.87
CA GLN A 340 13.84 -21.19 -9.31
C GLN A 340 12.82 -22.31 -9.07
N ALA A 341 11.53 -22.07 -9.34
CA ALA A 341 10.48 -23.09 -9.26
C ALA A 341 10.57 -24.09 -10.43
N ALA A 342 9.82 -25.19 -10.35
CA ALA A 342 9.71 -26.14 -11.46
C ALA A 342 9.05 -25.47 -12.69
N GLU A 343 9.36 -25.92 -13.89
CA GLU A 343 8.84 -25.33 -15.13
C GLU A 343 7.30 -25.43 -15.19
N GLU A 344 6.74 -26.57 -14.77
CA GLU A 344 5.28 -26.73 -14.64
C GLU A 344 4.65 -25.75 -13.62
N ASP A 345 5.30 -25.50 -12.49
CA ASP A 345 4.81 -24.59 -11.44
C ASP A 345 4.89 -23.13 -11.89
N ILE A 346 5.94 -22.76 -12.64
CA ILE A 346 6.09 -21.43 -13.24
C ILE A 346 4.93 -21.18 -14.20
N GLN A 347 4.65 -22.14 -15.10
CA GLN A 347 3.56 -21.99 -16.07
C GLN A 347 2.20 -21.92 -15.37
N ALA A 348 1.92 -22.81 -14.41
CA ALA A 348 0.68 -22.78 -13.63
C ALA A 348 0.50 -21.45 -12.88
N SER A 349 1.59 -20.85 -12.41
CA SER A 349 1.56 -19.55 -11.73
C SER A 349 1.28 -18.39 -12.67
N ILE A 350 1.84 -18.40 -13.88
CA ILE A 350 1.51 -17.42 -14.92
C ILE A 350 0.04 -17.56 -15.31
N ASP A 351 -0.42 -18.78 -15.57
CA ASP A 351 -1.81 -19.07 -15.96
C ASP A 351 -2.81 -18.63 -14.88
N PHE A 352 -2.49 -18.84 -13.60
CA PHE A 352 -3.31 -18.39 -12.47
C PHE A 352 -3.42 -16.87 -12.40
N VAL A 353 -2.30 -16.15 -12.53
CA VAL A 353 -2.30 -14.68 -12.48
C VAL A 353 -2.98 -14.10 -13.73
N GLU A 354 -2.77 -14.69 -14.91
CA GLU A 354 -3.47 -14.30 -16.14
C GLU A 354 -4.98 -14.54 -16.02
N TRP A 355 -5.41 -15.66 -15.45
CA TRP A 355 -6.83 -15.92 -15.16
C TRP A 355 -7.38 -14.89 -14.14
N MET A 356 -6.63 -14.58 -13.09
CA MET A 356 -7.03 -13.60 -12.06
C MET A 356 -7.35 -12.23 -12.68
N TYR A 357 -6.58 -11.78 -13.68
CA TYR A 357 -6.75 -10.45 -14.26
C TYR A 357 -7.52 -10.43 -15.59
N SER A 358 -7.94 -11.59 -16.13
CA SER A 358 -8.63 -11.67 -17.43
C SER A 358 -9.99 -12.36 -17.39
N SER A 359 -10.23 -13.25 -16.41
CA SER A 359 -11.49 -13.99 -16.28
C SER A 359 -12.57 -13.16 -15.59
N GLU A 360 -13.84 -13.45 -15.87
CA GLU A 360 -14.98 -12.78 -15.20
C GLU A 360 -14.90 -12.94 -13.68
N THR A 361 -14.64 -14.17 -13.19
CA THR A 361 -14.49 -14.45 -11.76
C THR A 361 -13.28 -13.74 -11.16
N GLY A 362 -12.10 -13.87 -11.78
CA GLY A 362 -10.89 -13.23 -11.26
C GLY A 362 -11.01 -11.71 -11.17
N LYS A 363 -11.56 -11.07 -12.22
CA LYS A 363 -11.79 -9.63 -12.25
C LYS A 363 -12.76 -9.17 -11.18
N ASP A 364 -13.84 -9.91 -10.92
CA ASP A 364 -14.80 -9.60 -9.86
C ASP A 364 -14.10 -9.56 -8.49
N TYR A 365 -13.25 -10.54 -8.19
CA TYR A 365 -12.44 -10.51 -6.98
C TYR A 365 -11.47 -9.33 -6.94
N VAL A 366 -10.73 -9.07 -8.03
CA VAL A 366 -9.78 -7.94 -8.10
C VAL A 366 -10.46 -6.60 -7.78
N ILE A 367 -11.66 -6.39 -8.31
CA ILE A 367 -12.35 -5.10 -8.20
C ILE A 367 -13.19 -5.00 -6.93
N ASN A 368 -14.07 -5.98 -6.70
CA ASN A 368 -15.13 -5.87 -5.71
C ASN A 368 -14.73 -6.45 -4.34
N GLU A 369 -13.89 -7.49 -4.33
CA GLU A 369 -13.47 -8.14 -3.09
C GLU A 369 -12.13 -7.59 -2.58
N PHE A 370 -11.20 -7.27 -3.49
CA PHE A 370 -9.89 -6.71 -3.11
C PHE A 370 -9.88 -5.18 -3.11
N GLY A 371 -10.78 -4.54 -3.86
CA GLY A 371 -10.82 -3.07 -3.99
C GLY A 371 -9.62 -2.51 -4.76
N PHE A 372 -9.00 -3.29 -5.65
CA PHE A 372 -7.81 -2.86 -6.38
C PHE A 372 -8.19 -1.97 -7.56
N ILE A 373 -7.30 -1.02 -7.87
CA ILE A 373 -7.34 -0.30 -9.13
C ILE A 373 -6.42 -1.06 -10.09
N PRO A 374 -6.98 -1.79 -11.06
CA PRO A 374 -6.19 -2.65 -11.94
C PRO A 374 -5.28 -1.81 -12.84
N THR A 375 -4.10 -2.34 -13.12
CA THR A 375 -3.08 -1.72 -13.99
C THR A 375 -3.09 -2.28 -15.40
N PHE A 376 -3.99 -3.24 -15.67
CA PHE A 376 -4.04 -4.01 -16.91
C PHE A 376 -5.21 -3.58 -17.78
N ASN A 377 -4.99 -3.52 -19.10
CA ASN A 377 -6.00 -3.21 -20.12
C ASN A 377 -6.99 -4.37 -20.38
N SER A 378 -6.89 -5.45 -19.60
CA SER A 378 -7.86 -6.53 -19.61
C SER A 378 -9.20 -6.09 -19.03
N PHE A 379 -9.24 -5.02 -18.22
CA PHE A 379 -10.44 -4.43 -17.63
C PHE A 379 -11.02 -3.33 -18.53
N THR A 380 -12.35 -3.28 -18.65
CA THR A 380 -13.07 -2.17 -19.31
C THR A 380 -13.47 -1.10 -18.30
N GLU A 381 -13.79 0.11 -18.77
CA GLU A 381 -14.15 1.24 -17.90
C GLU A 381 -15.34 0.93 -16.97
N ASP A 382 -16.30 0.11 -17.40
CA ASP A 382 -17.44 -0.33 -16.61
C ASP A 382 -17.12 -1.44 -15.58
N GLU A 383 -15.94 -2.03 -15.67
CA GLU A 383 -15.41 -2.99 -14.70
C GLU A 383 -14.53 -2.31 -13.62
N PHE A 384 -14.26 -1.00 -13.70
CA PHE A 384 -13.45 -0.31 -12.71
C PHE A 384 -14.18 -0.09 -11.37
N PRO A 385 -13.45 0.04 -10.24
CA PRO A 385 -14.07 0.20 -8.93
C PRO A 385 -14.94 1.45 -8.87
N THR A 386 -16.17 1.34 -8.34
CA THR A 386 -17.10 2.48 -8.23
C THR A 386 -16.85 3.36 -7.01
N ASP A 387 -15.91 2.97 -6.15
CA ASP A 387 -15.40 3.76 -5.03
C ASP A 387 -14.99 5.18 -5.49
N PRO A 388 -15.47 6.25 -4.84
CA PRO A 388 -15.24 7.61 -5.28
C PRO A 388 -13.76 8.00 -5.28
N LEU A 389 -12.99 7.52 -4.30
CA LEU A 389 -11.55 7.77 -4.22
C LEU A 389 -10.78 7.00 -5.28
N ALA A 390 -11.20 5.78 -5.62
CA ALA A 390 -10.61 5.02 -6.72
C ALA A 390 -10.90 5.69 -8.07
N GLN A 391 -12.12 6.21 -8.26
CA GLN A 391 -12.50 6.99 -9.45
C GLN A 391 -11.65 8.26 -9.59
N ASP A 392 -11.36 8.97 -8.49
CA ASP A 392 -10.48 10.13 -8.52
C ASP A 392 -9.02 9.79 -8.85
N VAL A 393 -8.52 8.66 -8.35
CA VAL A 393 -7.19 8.16 -8.73
C VAL A 393 -7.15 7.85 -10.23
N LEU A 394 -8.15 7.15 -10.76
CA LEU A 394 -8.28 6.87 -12.19
C LEU A 394 -8.39 8.15 -13.02
N ALA A 395 -9.15 9.16 -12.56
CA ALA A 395 -9.27 10.44 -13.23
C ALA A 395 -7.92 11.17 -13.25
N SER A 396 -7.20 11.22 -12.13
CA SER A 396 -5.87 11.83 -12.04
C SER A 396 -4.83 11.14 -12.92
N MET A 397 -4.90 9.81 -13.09
CA MET A 397 -4.00 9.09 -14.00
C MET A 397 -4.25 9.41 -15.48
N ASN A 398 -5.50 9.75 -15.83
CA ASN A 398 -5.90 10.05 -17.20
C ASN A 398 -5.83 11.55 -17.54
N ASP A 399 -5.42 12.41 -16.61
CA ASP A 399 -5.28 13.85 -16.83
C ASP A 399 -3.95 14.18 -17.51
N GLU A 400 -3.98 14.51 -18.81
CA GLU A 400 -2.80 14.93 -19.59
C GLU A 400 -2.23 16.31 -19.17
N MET A 401 -2.95 17.08 -18.35
CA MET A 401 -2.53 18.41 -17.88
C MET A 401 -1.73 18.35 -16.58
N GLN A 402 -1.74 17.21 -15.88
CA GLN A 402 -1.06 17.01 -14.62
C GLN A 402 -0.08 15.82 -14.70
N TYR A 403 0.92 15.81 -13.83
CA TYR A 403 1.77 14.65 -13.62
C TYR A 403 1.50 14.04 -12.24
N SER A 404 1.40 12.71 -12.16
CA SER A 404 1.33 12.02 -10.87
C SER A 404 2.67 12.07 -10.14
N VAL A 405 2.64 12.21 -8.81
CA VAL A 405 3.85 12.10 -7.99
C VAL A 405 4.14 10.62 -7.70
N PRO A 406 5.25 10.04 -8.18
CA PRO A 406 5.59 8.66 -7.90
C PRO A 406 5.90 8.43 -6.41
N TRP A 407 5.70 7.21 -5.95
CA TRP A 407 5.99 6.78 -4.58
C TRP A 407 7.50 6.55 -4.37
N SER A 408 8.24 7.65 -4.22
CA SER A 408 9.67 7.69 -3.88
C SER A 408 9.96 7.02 -2.52
N PHE A 409 8.97 6.89 -1.64
CA PHE A 409 9.16 6.23 -0.35
C PHE A 409 9.49 4.74 -0.41
N THR A 410 9.31 4.10 -1.57
CA THR A 410 9.82 2.74 -1.84
C THR A 410 11.35 2.66 -1.80
N THR A 411 12.03 3.81 -1.81
CA THR A 411 13.49 3.94 -1.67
C THR A 411 13.93 4.33 -0.24
N PHE A 412 12.99 4.52 0.70
CA PHE A 412 13.34 4.88 2.07
C PHE A 412 14.13 3.73 2.73
N PRO A 413 15.20 4.02 3.48
CA PRO A 413 16.22 3.01 3.75
C PRO A 413 15.79 1.89 4.69
N SER A 414 14.89 2.15 5.64
CA SER A 414 14.36 1.12 6.55
C SER A 414 13.11 1.57 7.31
N GLU A 415 12.46 0.62 7.99
CA GLU A 415 11.40 0.92 8.96
C GLU A 415 11.94 1.70 10.17
N GLN A 416 13.19 1.47 10.59
CA GLN A 416 13.78 2.21 11.70
C GLN A 416 13.96 3.70 11.35
N PHE A 417 14.29 4.03 10.10
CA PHE A 417 14.30 5.41 9.63
C PHE A 417 12.91 6.06 9.76
N LYS A 418 11.88 5.33 9.30
CA LYS A 418 10.47 5.75 9.38
C LYS A 418 10.03 6.01 10.83
N ASP A 419 10.40 5.13 11.76
CA ASP A 419 10.13 5.25 13.19
C ASP A 419 10.83 6.47 13.82
N ASP A 420 12.10 6.71 13.47
CA ASP A 420 12.86 7.86 13.96
C ASP A 420 12.24 9.18 13.47
N PHE A 421 11.86 9.24 12.19
CA PHE A 421 11.23 10.42 11.62
C PHE A 421 9.85 10.67 12.24
N GLY A 422 9.01 9.65 12.36
CA GLY A 422 7.70 9.76 13.02
C GLY A 422 7.81 10.23 14.47
N SER A 423 8.82 9.75 15.20
CA SER A 423 9.12 10.22 16.56
C SER A 423 9.55 11.70 16.60
N ALA A 424 10.39 12.14 15.66
CA ALA A 424 10.80 13.53 15.54
C ALA A 424 9.62 14.47 15.22
N LEU A 425 8.71 14.06 14.32
CA LEU A 425 7.48 14.79 14.01
C LEU A 425 6.58 14.94 15.24
N LEU A 426 6.43 13.89 16.04
CA LEU A 426 5.67 13.96 17.30
C LEU A 426 6.32 14.92 18.30
N MET A 427 7.64 14.86 18.47
CA MET A 427 8.36 15.79 19.36
C MET A 427 8.19 17.24 18.89
N TYR A 428 8.26 17.51 17.59
CA TYR A 428 8.00 18.82 17.02
C TYR A 428 6.56 19.30 17.28
N ALA A 429 5.56 18.45 17.02
CA ALA A 429 4.15 18.77 17.29
C ALA A 429 3.87 19.04 18.78
N GLN A 430 4.69 18.49 19.68
CA GLN A 430 4.60 18.71 21.12
C GLN A 430 5.48 19.88 21.62
N GLU A 431 6.08 20.66 20.72
CA GLU A 431 7.01 21.74 21.03
C GLU A 431 8.24 21.27 21.85
N GLN A 432 8.62 19.99 21.70
CA GLN A 432 9.77 19.36 22.35
C GLN A 432 11.00 19.26 21.45
N ALA A 433 10.83 19.50 20.15
CA ALA A 433 11.91 19.62 19.16
C ALA A 433 11.63 20.80 18.23
N THR A 434 12.71 21.40 17.72
CA THR A 434 12.70 22.37 16.64
C THR A 434 12.64 21.67 15.28
N TRP A 435 12.26 22.40 14.23
CA TRP A 435 12.27 21.83 12.87
C TRP A 435 13.67 21.47 12.38
N ASP A 436 14.69 22.20 12.82
CA ASP A 436 16.09 21.90 12.50
C ASP A 436 16.50 20.54 13.10
N GLU A 437 16.05 20.23 14.32
CA GLU A 437 16.28 18.91 14.94
C GLU A 437 15.53 17.78 14.23
N VAL A 438 14.34 18.06 13.66
CA VAL A 438 13.63 17.10 12.78
C VAL A 438 14.45 16.84 11.52
N THR A 439 14.91 17.91 10.85
CA THR A 439 15.73 17.82 9.63
C THR A 439 17.02 17.06 9.88
N GLU A 440 17.73 17.34 10.97
CA GLU A 440 18.93 16.63 11.38
C GLU A 440 18.65 15.13 11.61
N THR A 441 17.56 14.81 12.32
CA THR A 441 17.15 13.41 12.56
C THR A 441 16.91 12.66 11.25
N VAL A 442 16.22 13.28 10.30
CA VAL A 442 15.92 12.68 8.98
C VAL A 442 17.22 12.38 8.22
N ILE A 443 18.10 13.37 8.09
CA ILE A 443 19.36 13.21 7.32
C ILE A 443 20.28 12.16 7.97
N GLU A 444 20.47 12.25 9.29
CA GLU A 444 21.35 11.32 10.01
C GLU A 444 20.80 9.89 10.02
N SER A 445 19.50 9.72 10.25
CA SER A 445 18.87 8.41 10.26
C SER A 445 18.85 7.78 8.86
N TRP A 446 18.60 8.58 7.81
CA TRP A 446 18.67 8.10 6.43
C TRP A 446 20.04 7.52 6.11
N ALA A 447 21.11 8.30 6.31
CA ALA A 447 22.47 7.87 6.03
C ALA A 447 22.89 6.65 6.85
N ARG A 448 22.50 6.62 8.14
CA ARG A 448 22.76 5.50 9.05
C ARG A 448 22.10 4.22 8.54
N GLU A 449 20.81 4.25 8.25
CA GLU A 449 20.04 3.07 7.85
C GLU A 449 20.40 2.59 6.43
N ALA A 450 20.62 3.51 5.49
CA ALA A 450 21.07 3.20 4.13
C ALA A 450 22.44 2.49 4.09
N SER A 451 23.29 2.70 5.11
CA SER A 451 24.59 2.03 5.23
C SER A 451 24.50 0.60 5.75
N LEU A 452 23.35 0.19 6.33
CA LEU A 452 23.13 -1.15 6.88
C LEU A 452 22.53 -2.12 5.85
N THR A 453 21.98 -1.59 4.75
CA THR A 453 21.33 -2.36 3.69
C THR A 453 22.22 -2.59 2.46
N GLN A 454 23.37 -1.92 2.38
CA GLN A 454 24.45 -2.16 1.40
C GLN A 454 25.41 -3.25 1.89
#